data_AF-A0A6S7JHU5-F1
#
_entry.id   AF-A0A6S7JHU5-F1
#
_cell.length_a   1.000
_cell.length_b   1.000
_cell.length_c   1.000
_cell.angle_alpha   90.00
_cell.angle_beta   90.00
_cell.angle_gamma   90.00
#
_symmetry.space_group_name_H-M   'P 1'
#
loop_
_entity.id
_entity.type
_entity.pdbx_description
1 polymer ?
#
loop_
_entity_poly.entity_id
_entity_poly.type
_entity_poly.pdbx_seq_one_letter_code
_entity_poly.pdbx_strand_id
1 'polypeptide(L)'
;AGELSKRAIETAQITFRKLKSSFIKLAAKDSAKQDIVFVMDKSGSIGSSNFVLEKKFVENLIEYFPIFPTKTRVAVITYSTTVKLEFNFNKYINKECLRKGIQGIRYTGGTTATGSALQFVKNNLLFNSAAGARTDATKVIYVLTDGKSNVGVKPGIPAGQLKQRRVVIFAMGVTSSIRESELLEIATSKDHVFHVKDYEALDEVTQLLQGDLSGKCRNGQTVFDACGRRCKCQAGRLVQCCRLRKEFTDMTFEERVRYINTVKTASSVLPFKTSYESLLTLHRIQFNTPIHRRDFFLPWHRWFIIEYENLLRKIDCRVTVPYWDWSLVGASPFTSNFWNTGASGFGGNGKPPGGCVNTGPFRAGQFSLVASAGGGCLTRNFKGRAPDAVAVAILLTITPANFFQFEAALRGPFHDDIHCIIDGTMCTIDAASAPEFFLHHGFVDKIWSDWQKMSNAHQFNTFFQNHPSIMTSTPYRPRELLDLSNQPGCICAEYVDPKSSVYRAVKGL
;
A
#
# COMPACT_ATOMS: atom_id res chain seq x y z
N ALA A 1 -28.47 -38.00 -12.44
CA ALA A 1 -27.26 -37.21 -12.14
C ALA A 1 -26.99 -36.10 -13.17
N GLY A 2 -27.00 -36.38 -14.48
CA GLY A 2 -26.64 -35.39 -15.51
C GLY A 2 -27.58 -34.17 -15.68
N GLU A 3 -28.89 -34.32 -15.47
CA GLU A 3 -29.86 -33.21 -15.61
C GLU A 3 -29.85 -32.22 -14.43
N LEU A 4 -29.67 -32.74 -13.21
CA LEU A 4 -29.54 -31.94 -11.99
C LEU A 4 -28.25 -31.10 -11.98
N SER A 5 -27.17 -31.64 -12.56
CA SER A 5 -25.91 -30.90 -12.79
C SER A 5 -26.09 -29.80 -13.84
N LYS A 6 -26.81 -30.04 -14.95
CA LYS A 6 -27.08 -29.01 -15.97
C LYS A 6 -27.88 -27.83 -15.41
N ARG A 7 -28.93 -28.07 -14.63
CA ARG A 7 -29.73 -27.00 -14.00
C ARG A 7 -28.95 -26.20 -12.96
N ALA A 8 -28.04 -26.83 -12.23
CA ALA A 8 -27.13 -26.15 -11.30
C ALA A 8 -26.25 -25.12 -12.05
N ILE A 9 -25.63 -25.58 -13.14
CA ILE A 9 -24.77 -24.76 -14.00
C ILE A 9 -25.54 -23.59 -14.63
N GLU A 10 -26.76 -23.82 -15.13
CA GLU A 10 -27.61 -22.75 -15.67
C GLU A 10 -27.93 -21.67 -14.61
N THR A 11 -28.27 -22.09 -13.40
CA THR A 11 -28.57 -21.17 -12.29
C THR A 11 -27.32 -20.38 -11.89
N ALA A 12 -26.16 -21.03 -11.79
CA ALA A 12 -24.88 -20.36 -11.53
C ALA A 12 -24.52 -19.35 -12.62
N GLN A 13 -24.75 -19.67 -13.90
CA GLN A 13 -24.53 -18.75 -15.01
C GLN A 13 -25.45 -17.52 -14.94
N ILE A 14 -26.73 -17.69 -14.60
CA ILE A 14 -27.67 -16.57 -14.41
C ILE A 14 -27.19 -15.67 -13.27
N THR A 15 -26.85 -16.26 -12.12
CA THR A 15 -26.34 -15.52 -10.96
C THR A 15 -25.05 -14.78 -11.30
N PHE A 16 -24.10 -15.42 -12.01
CA PHE A 16 -22.88 -14.78 -12.49
C PHE A 16 -23.16 -13.61 -13.45
N ARG A 17 -24.06 -13.76 -14.43
CA ARG A 17 -24.45 -12.66 -15.33
C ARG A 17 -25.06 -11.49 -14.57
N LYS A 18 -25.93 -11.77 -13.59
CA LYS A 18 -26.53 -10.75 -12.72
C LYS A 18 -25.45 -10.02 -11.92
N LEU A 19 -24.54 -10.76 -11.27
CA LEU A 19 -23.37 -10.20 -10.57
C LEU A 19 -22.56 -9.30 -11.51
N LYS A 20 -22.29 -9.74 -12.74
CA LYS A 20 -21.55 -8.95 -13.71
C LYS A 20 -22.25 -7.63 -14.08
N SER A 21 -23.56 -7.68 -14.29
CA SER A 21 -24.35 -6.50 -14.69
C SER A 21 -24.52 -5.43 -13.59
N SER A 22 -24.54 -5.81 -12.32
CA SER A 22 -24.78 -4.89 -11.20
C SER A 22 -23.51 -4.65 -10.37
N PHE A 23 -22.98 -5.71 -9.75
CA PHE A 23 -21.80 -5.68 -8.89
C PHE A 23 -20.55 -5.21 -9.65
N ILE A 24 -20.19 -5.91 -10.72
CA ILE A 24 -18.92 -5.64 -11.43
C ILE A 24 -18.98 -4.29 -12.14
N LYS A 25 -20.17 -3.90 -12.64
CA LYS A 25 -20.38 -2.56 -13.21
C LYS A 25 -20.13 -1.44 -12.19
N LEU A 26 -20.46 -1.65 -10.92
CA LEU A 26 -20.14 -0.70 -9.86
C LEU A 26 -18.63 -0.69 -9.55
N ALA A 27 -17.97 -1.85 -9.61
CA ALA A 27 -16.51 -1.98 -9.43
C ALA A 27 -15.72 -1.30 -10.57
N ALA A 28 -16.24 -1.32 -11.79
CA ALA A 28 -15.60 -0.77 -12.99
C ALA A 28 -15.60 0.77 -13.07
N LYS A 29 -16.23 1.49 -12.12
CA LYS A 29 -16.14 2.95 -12.04
C LYS A 29 -14.79 3.37 -11.46
N ASP A 30 -13.78 3.39 -12.32
CA ASP A 30 -12.36 3.55 -11.97
C ASP A 30 -12.00 4.85 -11.23
N SER A 31 -12.88 5.85 -11.28
CA SER A 31 -12.75 7.17 -10.63
C SER A 31 -13.51 7.31 -9.29
N ALA A 32 -14.33 6.32 -8.91
CA ALA A 32 -15.17 6.44 -7.72
C ALA A 32 -14.45 5.93 -6.45
N LYS A 33 -14.34 6.77 -5.42
CA LYS A 33 -13.95 6.32 -4.08
C LYS A 33 -15.04 5.41 -3.53
N GLN A 34 -14.65 4.23 -3.03
CA GLN A 34 -15.58 3.24 -2.48
C GLN A 34 -15.10 2.73 -1.12
N ASP A 35 -15.99 2.70 -0.15
CA ASP A 35 -15.80 2.01 1.12
C ASP A 35 -16.72 0.80 1.14
N ILE A 36 -16.12 -0.39 1.07
CA ILE A 36 -16.81 -1.68 0.93
C ILE A 36 -16.71 -2.46 2.24
N VAL A 37 -17.85 -2.95 2.73
CA VAL A 37 -17.88 -3.90 3.84
C VAL A 37 -18.36 -5.26 3.36
N PHE A 38 -17.53 -6.29 3.52
CA PHE A 38 -18.02 -7.67 3.42
C PHE A 38 -18.52 -8.12 4.79
N VAL A 39 -19.76 -8.58 4.82
CA VAL A 39 -20.46 -9.09 5.99
C VAL A 39 -20.61 -10.59 5.75
N MET A 40 -19.70 -11.36 6.34
CA MET A 40 -19.54 -12.79 6.07
C MET A 40 -20.18 -13.61 7.18
N ASP A 41 -21.03 -14.55 6.80
CA ASP A 41 -21.66 -15.47 7.73
C ASP A 41 -20.66 -16.60 8.05
N LYS A 42 -20.58 -16.99 9.32
CA LYS A 42 -19.78 -18.13 9.77
C LYS A 42 -20.55 -18.98 10.77
N SER A 43 -21.86 -18.95 10.68
CA SER A 43 -22.78 -19.72 11.51
C SER A 43 -22.60 -21.23 11.29
N GLY A 44 -23.16 -22.01 12.23
CA GLY A 44 -23.02 -23.46 12.30
C GLY A 44 -23.55 -24.20 11.06
N SER A 45 -24.57 -23.65 10.40
CA SER A 45 -25.17 -24.21 9.16
C SER A 45 -24.19 -24.26 7.99
N ILE A 46 -23.23 -23.34 7.98
CA ILE A 46 -22.22 -23.24 6.93
C ILE A 46 -21.24 -24.41 7.07
N GLY A 47 -20.65 -24.57 8.27
CA GLY A 47 -19.56 -25.51 8.47
C GLY A 47 -18.23 -25.01 7.92
N SER A 48 -17.13 -25.59 8.39
CA SER A 48 -15.77 -25.11 8.06
C SER A 48 -15.44 -25.23 6.56
N SER A 49 -15.87 -26.30 5.89
CA SER A 49 -15.59 -26.54 4.47
C SER A 49 -16.27 -25.51 3.56
N ASN A 50 -17.55 -25.21 3.80
CA ASN A 50 -18.29 -24.23 3.00
C ASN A 50 -17.80 -22.80 3.27
N PHE A 51 -17.36 -22.50 4.49
CA PHE A 51 -16.77 -21.18 4.79
C PHE A 51 -15.47 -20.94 4.00
N VAL A 52 -14.72 -22.00 3.62
CA VAL A 52 -13.58 -21.86 2.70
C VAL A 52 -14.04 -21.42 1.31
N LEU A 53 -15.18 -21.93 0.82
CA LEU A 53 -15.76 -21.50 -0.46
C LEU A 53 -16.25 -20.05 -0.39
N GLU A 54 -16.86 -19.63 0.72
CA GLU A 54 -17.26 -18.24 0.93
C GLU A 54 -16.07 -17.28 0.90
N LYS A 55 -14.97 -17.63 1.59
CA LYS A 55 -13.71 -16.87 1.52
C LYS A 55 -13.18 -16.76 0.09
N LYS A 56 -13.14 -17.88 -0.64
CA LYS A 56 -12.68 -17.93 -2.04
C LYS A 56 -13.55 -17.06 -2.96
N PHE A 57 -14.86 -17.05 -2.75
CA PHE A 57 -15.78 -16.18 -3.48
C PHE A 57 -15.46 -14.70 -3.22
N VAL A 58 -15.32 -14.28 -1.95
CA VAL A 58 -14.95 -12.90 -1.59
C VAL A 58 -13.58 -12.52 -2.17
N GLU A 59 -12.60 -13.43 -2.13
CA GLU A 59 -11.29 -13.23 -2.75
C GLU A 59 -11.40 -12.98 -4.26
N ASN A 60 -12.23 -13.73 -4.98
CA ASN A 60 -12.43 -13.51 -6.41
C ASN A 60 -13.15 -12.19 -6.69
N LEU A 61 -14.06 -11.77 -5.81
CA LEU A 61 -14.78 -10.51 -5.95
C LEU A 61 -13.86 -9.29 -5.76
N ILE A 62 -12.95 -9.31 -4.77
CA ILE A 62 -12.05 -8.17 -4.53
C ILE A 62 -11.11 -7.90 -5.71
N GLU A 63 -10.89 -8.88 -6.59
CA GLU A 63 -10.06 -8.70 -7.79
C GLU A 63 -10.64 -7.71 -8.80
N TYR A 64 -11.95 -7.49 -8.77
CA TYR A 64 -12.63 -6.53 -9.64
C TYR A 64 -12.47 -5.08 -9.18
N PHE A 65 -11.98 -4.85 -7.97
CA PHE A 65 -11.84 -3.49 -7.42
C PHE A 65 -10.39 -3.03 -7.40
N PRO A 66 -10.13 -1.75 -7.67
CA PRO A 66 -8.82 -1.16 -7.45
C PRO A 66 -8.62 -0.85 -5.95
N ILE A 67 -8.13 -1.84 -5.19
CA ILE A 67 -7.88 -1.71 -3.75
C ILE A 67 -6.66 -0.83 -3.48
N PHE A 68 -6.92 0.45 -3.18
CA PHE A 68 -5.91 1.46 -2.87
C PHE A 68 -6.48 2.52 -1.92
N PRO A 69 -5.64 3.20 -1.12
CA PRO A 69 -6.10 4.24 -0.20
C PRO A 69 -6.88 5.39 -0.86
N THR A 70 -6.59 5.69 -2.13
CA THR A 70 -7.21 6.74 -2.95
C THR A 70 -8.46 6.27 -3.71
N LYS A 71 -8.68 4.95 -3.82
CA LYS A 71 -9.76 4.33 -4.60
C LYS A 71 -10.67 3.51 -3.69
N THR A 72 -10.59 2.18 -3.71
CA THR A 72 -11.44 1.29 -2.90
C THR A 72 -10.74 0.89 -1.60
N ARG A 73 -11.46 1.02 -0.48
CA ARG A 73 -11.06 0.50 0.84
C ARG A 73 -12.04 -0.57 1.29
N VAL A 74 -11.54 -1.61 1.96
CA VAL A 74 -12.34 -2.76 2.37
C VAL A 74 -12.26 -2.95 3.87
N ALA A 75 -13.40 -3.15 4.50
CA ALA A 75 -13.52 -3.72 5.84
C ALA A 75 -14.21 -5.09 5.74
N VAL A 76 -13.90 -5.97 6.68
CA VAL A 76 -14.55 -7.29 6.76
C VAL A 76 -15.00 -7.51 8.19
N ILE A 77 -16.26 -7.91 8.32
CA ILE A 77 -16.81 -8.47 9.55
C ILE A 77 -17.25 -9.89 9.30
N THR A 78 -17.11 -10.73 10.33
CA THR A 78 -17.79 -12.02 10.37
C THR A 78 -18.89 -11.98 11.41
N TYR A 79 -19.91 -12.83 11.25
CA TYR A 79 -20.92 -12.99 12.28
C TYR A 79 -21.38 -14.45 12.41
N SER A 80 -21.73 -14.80 13.63
CA SER A 80 -22.57 -15.95 13.94
C SER A 80 -23.53 -15.53 15.05
N THR A 81 -23.42 -16.10 16.25
CA THR A 81 -24.14 -15.63 17.44
C THR A 81 -23.71 -14.19 17.79
N THR A 82 -22.44 -13.86 17.55
CA THR A 82 -21.85 -12.54 17.79
C THR A 82 -21.19 -11.99 16.54
N VAL A 83 -21.06 -10.67 16.46
CA VAL A 83 -20.37 -9.97 15.37
C VAL A 83 -18.91 -9.78 15.75
N LYS A 84 -18.00 -10.08 14.83
CA LYS A 84 -16.57 -9.86 14.98
C LYS A 84 -16.06 -8.96 13.86
N LEU A 85 -15.40 -7.86 14.24
CA LEU A 85 -14.60 -7.08 13.31
C LEU A 85 -13.30 -7.83 13.02
N GLU A 86 -13.13 -8.31 11.78
CA GLU A 86 -11.87 -8.92 11.37
C GLU A 86 -10.85 -7.83 11.06
N PHE A 87 -11.25 -6.80 10.30
CA PHE A 87 -10.46 -5.60 10.07
C PHE A 87 -11.29 -4.45 9.49
N ASN A 88 -10.87 -3.21 9.79
CA ASN A 88 -11.48 -1.97 9.29
C ASN A 88 -10.78 -1.43 8.04
N PHE A 89 -11.24 -0.28 7.52
CA PHE A 89 -10.76 0.33 6.28
C PHE A 89 -9.30 0.81 6.32
N ASN A 90 -8.69 0.91 7.51
CA ASN A 90 -7.30 1.35 7.69
C ASN A 90 -6.30 0.19 7.62
N LYS A 91 -6.74 -1.07 7.76
CA LYS A 91 -5.83 -2.20 7.96
C LYS A 91 -5.06 -2.60 6.71
N TYR A 92 -5.75 -2.75 5.58
CA TYR A 92 -5.16 -3.24 4.34
C TYR A 92 -5.28 -2.20 3.23
N ILE A 93 -4.14 -1.83 2.65
CA ILE A 93 -4.01 -0.78 1.64
C ILE A 93 -3.75 -1.32 0.22
N ASN A 94 -3.67 -2.65 0.07
CA ASN A 94 -3.43 -3.33 -1.19
C ASN A 94 -4.14 -4.69 -1.19
N LYS A 95 -4.32 -5.26 -2.39
CA LYS A 95 -5.01 -6.54 -2.61
C LYS A 95 -4.27 -7.70 -1.96
N GLU A 96 -2.94 -7.69 -2.01
CA GLU A 96 -2.10 -8.80 -1.56
C GLU A 96 -2.31 -9.10 -0.08
N CYS A 97 -2.28 -8.06 0.76
CA CYS A 97 -2.51 -8.18 2.19
C CYS A 97 -3.99 -8.36 2.53
N LEU A 98 -4.91 -7.72 1.78
CA LEU A 98 -6.34 -7.95 1.96
C LEU A 98 -6.70 -9.42 1.74
N ARG A 99 -6.19 -10.05 0.67
CA ARG A 99 -6.39 -11.47 0.38
C ARG A 99 -5.84 -12.36 1.49
N LYS A 100 -4.60 -12.12 1.94
CA LYS A 100 -4.02 -12.85 3.09
C LYS A 100 -4.88 -12.68 4.36
N GLY A 101 -5.40 -11.48 4.59
CA GLY A 101 -6.29 -11.16 5.69
C GLY A 101 -7.58 -11.98 5.65
N ILE A 102 -8.25 -12.04 4.49
CA ILE A 102 -9.44 -12.86 4.28
C ILE A 102 -9.13 -14.34 4.51
N GLN A 103 -8.05 -14.85 3.92
CA GLN A 103 -7.62 -16.25 4.07
C GLN A 103 -7.43 -16.66 5.54
N GLY A 104 -6.86 -15.75 6.33
CA GLY A 104 -6.57 -15.96 7.76
C GLY A 104 -7.81 -15.95 8.67
N ILE A 105 -8.99 -15.60 8.18
CA ILE A 105 -10.23 -15.61 8.97
C ILE A 105 -10.57 -17.05 9.35
N ARG A 106 -10.72 -17.28 10.67
CA ARG A 106 -11.04 -18.58 11.28
C ARG A 106 -12.55 -18.77 11.41
N TYR A 107 -13.02 -19.95 11.03
CA TYR A 107 -14.38 -20.39 11.28
C TYR A 107 -14.57 -20.72 12.76
N THR A 108 -15.72 -20.35 13.33
CA THR A 108 -16.05 -20.61 14.74
C THR A 108 -17.44 -21.18 14.98
N GLY A 109 -18.33 -21.19 13.98
CA GLY A 109 -19.72 -21.61 14.15
C GLY A 109 -20.54 -20.67 15.06
N GLY A 110 -21.78 -21.07 15.34
CA GLY A 110 -22.76 -20.33 16.16
C GLY A 110 -24.13 -20.25 15.49
N THR A 111 -25.03 -19.41 16.00
CA THR A 111 -26.33 -19.12 15.35
C THR A 111 -26.19 -18.04 14.27
N THR A 112 -27.27 -17.66 13.58
CA THR A 112 -27.24 -16.71 12.45
C THR A 112 -27.89 -15.38 12.83
N ALA A 113 -27.09 -14.34 13.05
CA ALA A 113 -27.55 -13.01 13.53
C ALA A 113 -27.33 -11.87 12.51
N THR A 114 -27.89 -12.01 11.30
CA THR A 114 -27.66 -11.10 10.15
C THR A 114 -28.01 -9.64 10.44
N GLY A 115 -29.12 -9.38 11.15
CA GLY A 115 -29.51 -8.01 11.50
C GLY A 115 -28.54 -7.34 12.48
N SER A 116 -27.99 -8.09 13.43
CA SER A 116 -26.96 -7.59 14.35
C SER A 116 -25.67 -7.21 13.61
N ALA A 117 -25.29 -7.98 12.59
CA ALA A 117 -24.14 -7.66 11.73
C ALA A 117 -24.34 -6.33 10.99
N LEU A 118 -25.49 -6.13 10.34
CA LEU A 118 -25.82 -4.87 9.66
C LEU A 118 -25.86 -3.68 10.62
N GLN A 119 -26.42 -3.87 11.81
CA GLN A 119 -26.42 -2.84 12.87
C GLN A 119 -24.99 -2.47 13.29
N PHE A 120 -24.10 -3.45 13.43
CA PHE A 120 -22.69 -3.21 13.75
C PHE A 120 -22.00 -2.39 12.66
N VAL A 121 -22.20 -2.73 11.38
CA VAL A 121 -21.64 -1.98 10.24
C VAL A 121 -22.07 -0.51 10.27
N LYS A 122 -23.36 -0.27 10.48
CA LYS A 122 -23.95 1.08 10.54
C LYS A 122 -23.35 1.90 11.69
N ASN A 123 -23.21 1.30 12.88
CA ASN A 123 -22.80 2.00 14.08
C ASN A 123 -21.28 2.21 14.18
N ASN A 124 -20.47 1.29 13.64
CA ASN A 124 -19.03 1.26 13.95
C ASN A 124 -18.11 1.46 12.74
N LEU A 125 -18.59 1.26 11.51
CA LEU A 125 -17.74 1.24 10.32
C LEU A 125 -18.08 2.34 9.32
N LEU A 126 -19.21 2.23 8.63
CA LEU A 126 -19.45 3.01 7.40
C LEU A 126 -19.49 4.53 7.62
N PHE A 127 -19.74 4.98 8.84
CA PHE A 127 -19.83 6.41 9.18
C PHE A 127 -18.87 6.81 10.30
N ASN A 128 -17.83 6.00 10.53
CA ASN A 128 -16.82 6.25 11.55
C ASN A 128 -15.48 6.55 10.89
N SER A 129 -15.03 7.81 10.94
CA SER A 129 -13.74 8.23 10.38
C SER A 129 -12.55 7.55 11.08
N ALA A 130 -12.67 7.22 12.38
CA ALA A 130 -11.64 6.47 13.10
C ALA A 130 -11.50 5.02 12.58
N ALA A 131 -12.57 4.45 12.03
CA ALA A 131 -12.52 3.17 11.32
C ALA A 131 -11.98 3.29 9.88
N GLY A 132 -11.67 4.51 9.42
CA GLY A 132 -11.12 4.79 8.08
C GLY A 132 -12.16 5.07 7.00
N ALA A 133 -13.44 5.21 7.38
CA ALA A 133 -14.51 5.55 6.45
C ALA A 133 -14.41 7.00 5.97
N ARG A 134 -14.62 7.19 4.67
CA ARG A 134 -14.52 8.48 3.99
C ARG A 134 -15.91 9.04 3.71
N THR A 135 -16.08 10.35 3.91
CA THR A 135 -17.37 11.02 3.67
C THR A 135 -17.70 11.17 2.19
N ASP A 136 -16.69 11.23 1.34
CA ASP A 136 -16.78 11.39 -0.11
C ASP A 136 -16.77 10.05 -0.88
N ALA A 137 -16.77 8.91 -0.17
CA ALA A 137 -16.79 7.59 -0.79
C ALA A 137 -18.22 7.03 -0.88
N THR A 138 -18.51 6.35 -2.00
CA THR A 138 -19.69 5.49 -2.12
C THR A 138 -19.59 4.34 -1.13
N LYS A 139 -20.65 4.09 -0.37
CA LYS A 139 -20.67 3.09 0.70
C LYS A 139 -21.43 1.86 0.24
N VAL A 140 -20.76 0.71 0.33
CA VAL A 140 -21.29 -0.54 -0.20
C VAL A 140 -21.17 -1.66 0.83
N ILE A 141 -22.20 -2.48 0.95
CA ILE A 141 -22.22 -3.68 1.78
C ILE A 141 -22.48 -4.88 0.89
N TYR A 142 -21.68 -5.93 1.07
CA TYR A 142 -21.92 -7.26 0.52
C TYR A 142 -22.22 -8.20 1.68
N VAL A 143 -23.47 -8.64 1.78
CA VAL A 143 -23.90 -9.63 2.77
C VAL A 143 -23.85 -11.00 2.12
N LEU A 144 -23.13 -11.93 2.75
CA LEU A 144 -23.17 -13.35 2.44
C LEU A 144 -23.85 -14.03 3.61
N THR A 145 -24.85 -14.87 3.34
CA THR A 145 -25.57 -15.61 4.37
C THR A 145 -26.14 -16.89 3.80
N ASP A 146 -26.27 -17.92 4.63
CA ASP A 146 -26.86 -19.21 4.24
C ASP A 146 -28.16 -19.55 4.97
N GLY A 147 -28.56 -18.73 5.94
CA GLY A 147 -29.63 -19.05 6.87
C GLY A 147 -30.68 -17.95 6.97
N LYS A 148 -31.86 -18.34 7.46
CA LYS A 148 -32.82 -17.40 8.03
C LYS A 148 -32.17 -16.74 9.24
N SER A 149 -32.33 -15.43 9.44
CA SER A 149 -31.90 -14.79 10.67
C SER A 149 -32.69 -15.39 11.84
N ASN A 150 -32.02 -16.19 12.67
CA ASN A 150 -32.66 -17.03 13.68
C ASN A 150 -32.70 -16.36 15.06
N VAL A 151 -31.96 -15.26 15.23
CA VAL A 151 -31.85 -14.49 16.49
C VAL A 151 -31.59 -13.00 16.22
N GLY A 152 -31.91 -12.14 17.18
CA GLY A 152 -31.54 -10.71 17.16
C GLY A 152 -32.53 -9.81 16.43
N VAL A 153 -32.01 -8.74 15.82
CA VAL A 153 -32.81 -7.70 15.14
C VAL A 153 -33.23 -8.21 13.76
N LYS A 154 -34.47 -7.92 13.35
CA LYS A 154 -34.93 -8.19 11.98
C LYS A 154 -34.02 -7.49 10.96
N PRO A 155 -33.35 -8.19 10.02
CA PRO A 155 -32.35 -7.60 9.12
C PRO A 155 -32.84 -6.40 8.30
N GLY A 156 -34.11 -6.39 7.91
CA GLY A 156 -34.73 -5.27 7.16
C GLY A 156 -34.67 -3.92 7.89
N ILE A 157 -34.63 -3.89 9.22
CA ILE A 157 -34.58 -2.63 10.01
C ILE A 157 -33.24 -1.90 9.83
N PRO A 158 -32.08 -2.47 10.21
CA PRO A 158 -30.80 -1.81 10.00
C PRO A 158 -30.48 -1.63 8.51
N ALA A 159 -30.90 -2.56 7.65
CA ALA A 159 -30.79 -2.41 6.19
C ALA A 159 -31.54 -1.17 5.69
N GLY A 160 -32.79 -0.96 6.12
CA GLY A 160 -33.59 0.22 5.77
C GLY A 160 -32.91 1.53 6.17
N GLN A 161 -32.34 1.58 7.38
CA GLN A 161 -31.61 2.75 7.87
C GLN A 161 -30.31 3.01 7.08
N LEU A 162 -29.60 1.96 6.70
CA LEU A 162 -28.44 2.06 5.82
C LEU A 162 -28.82 2.57 4.43
N LYS A 163 -29.92 2.05 3.86
CA LYS A 163 -30.47 2.48 2.55
C LYS A 163 -30.86 3.97 2.55
N GLN A 164 -31.50 4.45 3.62
CA GLN A 164 -31.82 5.88 3.79
C GLN A 164 -30.58 6.77 3.78
N ARG A 165 -29.42 6.24 4.21
CA ARG A 165 -28.12 6.92 4.16
C ARG A 165 -27.34 6.67 2.86
N ARG A 166 -28.03 6.28 1.78
CA ARG A 166 -27.48 6.02 0.44
C ARG A 166 -26.42 4.92 0.40
N VAL A 167 -26.47 3.97 1.35
CA VAL A 167 -25.63 2.77 1.30
C VAL A 167 -26.24 1.79 0.31
N VAL A 168 -25.40 1.27 -0.60
CA VAL A 168 -25.78 0.22 -1.54
C VAL A 168 -25.52 -1.15 -0.89
N ILE A 169 -26.55 -1.96 -0.76
CA ILE A 169 -26.49 -3.29 -0.15
C ILE A 169 -26.80 -4.33 -1.21
N PHE A 170 -25.87 -5.29 -1.34
CA PHE A 170 -26.02 -6.50 -2.13
C PHE A 170 -26.11 -7.69 -1.17
N ALA A 171 -27.04 -8.60 -1.45
CA ALA A 171 -27.30 -9.76 -0.61
C ALA A 171 -27.13 -11.04 -1.44
N MET A 172 -26.19 -11.89 -1.03
CA MET A 172 -25.96 -13.22 -1.57
C MET A 172 -26.50 -14.24 -0.57
N GLY A 173 -27.61 -14.88 -0.92
CA GLY A 173 -28.12 -16.04 -0.21
C GLY A 173 -27.55 -17.33 -0.79
N VAL A 174 -27.09 -18.22 0.09
CA VAL A 174 -26.67 -19.58 -0.24
C VAL A 174 -27.64 -20.55 0.41
N THR A 175 -27.96 -21.66 -0.26
CA THR A 175 -28.98 -22.65 0.14
C THR A 175 -30.43 -22.27 -0.19
N SER A 176 -31.26 -23.26 -0.48
CA SER A 176 -32.71 -23.10 -0.68
C SER A 176 -33.49 -22.78 0.61
N SER A 177 -32.83 -22.86 1.78
CA SER A 177 -33.47 -22.62 3.07
C SER A 177 -33.69 -21.13 3.39
N ILE A 178 -33.01 -20.25 2.64
CA ILE A 178 -33.16 -18.80 2.71
C ILE A 178 -34.52 -18.35 2.17
N ARG A 179 -35.12 -17.38 2.87
CA ARG A 179 -36.31 -16.68 2.38
C ARG A 179 -35.88 -15.54 1.46
N GLU A 180 -36.25 -15.63 0.18
CA GLU A 180 -35.96 -14.56 -0.78
C GLU A 180 -36.52 -13.20 -0.33
N SER A 181 -37.67 -13.18 0.37
CA SER A 181 -38.23 -11.96 0.96
C SER A 181 -37.29 -11.29 1.96
N GLU A 182 -36.52 -12.05 2.73
CA GLU A 182 -35.54 -11.51 3.68
C GLU A 182 -34.35 -10.87 2.95
N LEU A 183 -33.88 -11.48 1.85
CA LEU A 183 -32.86 -10.89 0.99
C LEU A 183 -33.35 -9.59 0.33
N LEU A 184 -34.62 -9.56 -0.11
CA LEU A 184 -35.25 -8.37 -0.69
C LEU A 184 -35.40 -7.24 0.34
N GLU A 185 -35.67 -7.56 1.61
CA GLU A 185 -35.68 -6.57 2.69
C GLU A 185 -34.29 -5.98 2.95
N ILE A 186 -33.23 -6.79 2.82
CA ILE A 186 -31.84 -6.38 3.05
C ILE A 186 -31.30 -5.54 1.88
N ALA A 187 -31.43 -6.04 0.65
CA ALA A 187 -30.82 -5.44 -0.53
C ALA A 187 -31.41 -4.06 -0.85
N THR A 188 -30.64 -3.23 -1.57
CA THR A 188 -31.10 -1.91 -2.04
C THR A 188 -32.06 -2.02 -3.23
N SER A 189 -31.92 -3.05 -4.06
CA SER A 189 -32.77 -3.33 -5.22
C SER A 189 -32.91 -4.84 -5.41
N LYS A 190 -33.98 -5.29 -6.05
CA LYS A 190 -34.15 -6.68 -6.52
C LYS A 190 -32.99 -7.15 -7.41
N ASP A 191 -32.33 -6.24 -8.12
CA ASP A 191 -31.18 -6.53 -8.97
C ASP A 191 -29.88 -6.77 -8.17
N HIS A 192 -29.91 -6.48 -6.87
CA HIS A 192 -28.81 -6.68 -5.93
C HIS A 192 -29.02 -7.91 -5.02
N VAL A 193 -30.08 -8.69 -5.27
CA VAL A 193 -30.31 -9.98 -4.63
C VAL A 193 -29.75 -11.08 -5.53
N PHE A 194 -28.92 -11.94 -4.96
CA PHE A 194 -28.37 -13.12 -5.62
C PHE A 194 -28.67 -14.32 -4.75
N HIS A 195 -29.04 -15.42 -5.39
CA HIS A 195 -29.37 -16.65 -4.71
C HIS A 195 -28.76 -17.83 -5.45
N VAL A 196 -28.07 -18.69 -4.71
CA VAL A 196 -27.59 -19.98 -5.19
C VAL A 196 -28.15 -21.09 -4.30
N LYS A 197 -28.49 -22.22 -4.91
CA LYS A 197 -29.22 -23.31 -4.26
C LYS A 197 -28.43 -24.06 -3.18
N ASP A 198 -27.10 -24.04 -3.25
CA ASP A 198 -26.15 -24.77 -2.39
C ASP A 198 -24.74 -24.17 -2.57
N TYR A 199 -23.78 -24.66 -1.78
CA TYR A 199 -22.38 -24.22 -1.84
C TYR A 199 -21.62 -24.74 -3.07
N GLU A 200 -22.10 -25.83 -3.68
CA GLU A 200 -21.57 -26.30 -4.96
C GLU A 200 -21.85 -25.29 -6.08
N ALA A 201 -23.09 -24.79 -6.15
CA ALA A 201 -23.45 -23.71 -7.07
C ALA A 201 -22.70 -22.40 -6.75
N LEU A 202 -22.39 -22.11 -5.48
CA LEU A 202 -21.52 -20.98 -5.13
C LEU A 202 -20.09 -21.18 -5.68
N ASP A 203 -19.54 -22.39 -5.59
CA ASP A 203 -18.22 -22.67 -6.18
C ASP A 203 -18.27 -22.60 -7.71
N GLU A 204 -19.35 -23.02 -8.37
CA GLU A 204 -19.53 -22.82 -9.82
C GLU A 204 -19.52 -21.32 -10.19
N VAL A 205 -20.25 -20.47 -9.46
CA VAL A 205 -20.18 -19.00 -9.65
C VAL A 205 -18.76 -18.49 -9.39
N THR A 206 -18.07 -19.03 -8.39
CA THR A 206 -16.69 -18.68 -8.06
C THR A 206 -15.72 -19.05 -9.19
N GLN A 207 -15.92 -20.20 -9.83
CA GLN A 207 -15.17 -20.65 -11.00
C GLN A 207 -15.46 -19.79 -12.22
N LEU A 208 -16.71 -19.37 -12.45
CA LEU A 208 -17.07 -18.43 -13.51
C LEU A 208 -16.40 -17.06 -13.32
N LEU A 209 -16.37 -16.55 -12.08
CA LEU A 209 -15.62 -15.34 -11.73
C LEU A 209 -14.13 -15.50 -12.04
N GLN A 210 -13.54 -16.66 -11.72
CA GLN A 210 -12.14 -16.95 -12.01
C GLN A 210 -11.88 -17.05 -13.53
N GLY A 211 -12.80 -17.64 -14.29
CA GLY A 211 -12.73 -17.70 -15.76
C GLY A 211 -12.76 -16.30 -16.40
N ASP A 212 -13.65 -15.42 -15.92
CA ASP A 212 -13.73 -14.03 -16.37
C ASP A 212 -12.45 -13.25 -16.06
N LEU A 213 -11.90 -13.41 -14.85
CA LEU A 213 -10.60 -12.83 -14.49
C LEU A 213 -9.49 -13.34 -15.40
N SER A 214 -9.46 -14.63 -15.72
CA SER A 214 -8.44 -15.27 -16.57
C SER A 214 -8.33 -14.64 -17.96
N GLY A 215 -9.41 -14.02 -18.47
CA GLY A 215 -9.41 -13.28 -19.72
C GLY A 215 -8.83 -11.87 -19.66
N LYS A 216 -8.56 -11.31 -18.46
CA LYS A 216 -8.15 -9.90 -18.30
C LYS A 216 -6.67 -9.64 -18.60
N CYS A 217 -5.81 -10.64 -18.46
CA CYS A 217 -4.39 -10.52 -18.78
C CYS A 217 -3.82 -11.89 -19.17
N ARG A 218 -2.74 -11.90 -19.96
CA ARG A 218 -2.07 -13.14 -20.38
C ARG A 218 -1.20 -13.68 -19.25
N ASN A 219 -1.34 -14.97 -18.92
CA ASN A 219 -0.54 -15.62 -17.88
C ASN A 219 0.97 -15.45 -18.14
N GLY A 220 1.74 -15.07 -17.11
CA GLY A 220 3.18 -14.76 -17.19
C GLY A 220 3.52 -13.36 -17.70
N GLN A 221 2.54 -12.62 -18.23
CA GLN A 221 2.77 -11.25 -18.73
C GLN A 221 3.08 -10.29 -17.58
N THR A 222 4.00 -9.36 -17.83
CA THR A 222 4.20 -8.19 -16.97
C THR A 222 3.26 -7.07 -17.41
N VAL A 223 2.48 -6.56 -16.47
CA VAL A 223 1.50 -5.49 -16.69
C VAL A 223 1.56 -4.45 -15.58
N PHE A 224 1.09 -3.24 -15.85
CA PHE A 224 0.99 -2.19 -14.84
C PHE A 224 -0.43 -2.07 -14.32
N ASP A 225 -0.59 -1.95 -13.01
CA ASP A 225 -1.91 -1.69 -12.42
C ASP A 225 -2.29 -0.20 -12.46
N ALA A 226 -3.51 0.12 -12.01
CA ALA A 226 -4.04 1.49 -12.01
C ALA A 226 -3.24 2.50 -11.15
N CYS A 227 -2.30 2.02 -10.34
CA CYS A 227 -1.42 2.84 -9.50
C CYS A 227 0.06 2.68 -9.90
N GLY A 228 0.31 2.26 -11.14
CA GLY A 228 1.64 2.20 -11.74
C GLY A 228 2.56 1.14 -11.14
N ARG A 229 2.05 0.17 -10.37
CA ARG A 229 2.86 -0.95 -9.89
C ARG A 229 3.08 -1.94 -11.02
N ARG A 230 4.28 -2.48 -11.11
CA ARG A 230 4.63 -3.55 -12.05
C ARG A 230 4.21 -4.89 -11.47
N CYS A 231 3.26 -5.56 -12.10
CA CYS A 231 2.67 -6.81 -11.65
C CYS A 231 2.99 -7.95 -12.63
N LYS A 232 2.99 -9.18 -12.12
CA LYS A 232 2.88 -10.39 -12.96
C LYS A 232 1.43 -10.82 -13.05
N CYS A 233 0.99 -11.21 -14.24
CA CYS A 233 -0.30 -11.84 -14.42
C CYS A 233 -0.21 -13.34 -14.12
N GLN A 234 -1.03 -13.83 -13.19
CA GLN A 234 -1.17 -15.26 -12.91
C GLN A 234 -2.65 -15.63 -12.89
N ALA A 235 -3.07 -16.47 -13.84
CA ALA A 235 -4.48 -16.88 -14.03
C ALA A 235 -5.46 -15.67 -14.01
N GLY A 236 -5.12 -14.60 -14.74
CA GLY A 236 -5.93 -13.39 -14.82
C GLY A 236 -5.85 -12.43 -13.62
N ARG A 237 -5.13 -12.82 -12.56
CA ARG A 237 -4.92 -11.99 -11.37
C ARG A 237 -3.58 -11.28 -11.46
N LEU A 238 -3.57 -10.04 -10.99
CA LEU A 238 -2.33 -9.29 -10.82
C LEU A 238 -1.70 -9.69 -9.49
N VAL A 239 -0.54 -10.33 -9.54
CA VAL A 239 0.23 -10.77 -8.38
C VAL A 239 1.63 -10.16 -8.42
N GLN A 240 2.31 -10.17 -7.27
CA GLN A 240 3.67 -9.60 -7.14
C GLN A 240 3.76 -8.17 -7.70
N CYS A 241 2.80 -7.31 -7.35
CA CYS A 241 2.78 -5.93 -7.83
C CYS A 241 3.77 -5.05 -7.06
N CYS A 242 4.87 -4.72 -7.72
CA CYS A 242 6.00 -3.98 -7.16
C CYS A 242 5.93 -2.49 -7.50
N ARG A 243 6.20 -1.66 -6.49
CA ARG A 243 6.39 -0.21 -6.63
C ARG A 243 7.76 0.05 -7.24
N LEU A 244 7.81 0.81 -8.33
CA LEU A 244 9.08 1.12 -9.01
C LEU A 244 9.66 2.42 -8.48
N ARG A 245 10.83 2.34 -7.83
CA ARG A 245 11.64 3.49 -7.42
C ARG A 245 12.64 3.79 -8.54
N LYS A 246 12.55 4.99 -9.11
CA LYS A 246 13.33 5.41 -10.29
C LYS A 246 14.37 6.44 -9.89
N GLU A 247 15.46 6.50 -10.64
CA GLU A 247 16.40 7.63 -10.54
C GLU A 247 15.63 8.90 -10.94
N PHE A 248 15.73 9.94 -10.11
CA PHE A 248 14.89 11.13 -10.23
C PHE A 248 15.07 11.86 -11.57
N THR A 249 16.29 11.97 -12.08
CA THR A 249 16.57 12.65 -13.35
C THR A 249 16.16 11.85 -14.59
N ASP A 250 16.05 10.52 -14.48
CA ASP A 250 15.49 9.64 -15.51
C ASP A 250 13.95 9.62 -15.57
N MET A 251 13.29 10.15 -14.55
CA MET A 251 11.84 10.31 -14.55
C MET A 251 11.40 11.37 -15.56
N THR A 252 10.24 11.13 -16.16
CA THR A 252 9.58 12.12 -17.01
C THR A 252 9.28 13.40 -16.22
N PHE A 253 9.11 14.52 -16.93
CA PHE A 253 8.74 15.79 -16.32
C PHE A 253 7.46 15.66 -15.46
N GLU A 254 6.45 14.97 -15.98
CA GLU A 254 5.18 14.76 -15.28
C GLU A 254 5.32 13.92 -14.00
N GLU A 255 6.16 12.88 -14.01
CA GLU A 255 6.43 12.07 -12.83
C GLU A 255 7.13 12.88 -11.73
N ARG A 256 8.10 13.73 -12.10
CA ARG A 256 8.80 14.62 -11.16
C ARG A 256 7.86 15.65 -10.55
N VAL A 257 7.08 16.34 -11.39
CA VAL A 257 6.07 17.31 -10.92
C VAL A 257 5.03 16.64 -10.03
N ARG A 258 4.58 15.42 -10.38
CA ARG A 258 3.65 14.64 -9.54
C ARG A 258 4.23 14.37 -8.16
N TYR A 259 5.46 13.88 -8.08
CA TYR A 259 6.13 13.61 -6.81
C TYR A 259 6.20 14.89 -5.96
N ILE A 260 6.75 15.97 -6.52
CA ILE A 260 6.92 17.26 -5.83
C ILE A 260 5.59 17.81 -5.31
N ASN A 261 4.56 17.84 -6.16
CA ASN A 261 3.24 18.33 -5.75
C ASN A 261 2.61 17.46 -4.66
N THR A 262 2.86 16.15 -4.70
CA THR A 262 2.38 15.22 -3.67
C THR A 262 3.08 15.47 -2.34
N VAL A 263 4.40 15.72 -2.34
CA VAL A 263 5.15 16.11 -1.12
C VAL A 263 4.61 17.43 -0.56
N LYS A 264 4.42 18.44 -1.41
CA LYS A 264 3.86 19.73 -0.98
C LYS A 264 2.45 19.60 -0.40
N THR A 265 1.62 18.76 -1.01
CA THR A 265 0.28 18.46 -0.50
C THR A 265 0.37 17.77 0.85
N ALA A 266 1.25 16.77 0.99
CA ALA A 266 1.48 16.08 2.25
C ALA A 266 1.95 17.03 3.36
N SER A 267 2.77 18.03 3.04
CA SER A 267 3.32 18.97 4.03
C SER A 267 2.39 20.15 4.40
N SER A 268 1.31 20.38 3.65
CA SER A 268 0.49 21.60 3.81
C SER A 268 -1.01 21.37 3.95
N VAL A 269 -1.54 20.24 3.48
CA VAL A 269 -2.99 20.00 3.41
C VAL A 269 -3.45 18.99 4.47
N LEU A 270 -4.47 19.34 5.25
CA LEU A 270 -5.09 18.42 6.20
C LEU A 270 -5.93 17.35 5.50
N PRO A 271 -6.00 16.12 6.03
CA PRO A 271 -5.31 15.64 7.25
C PRO A 271 -3.87 15.15 7.00
N PHE A 272 -3.36 15.19 5.76
CA PHE A 272 -2.05 14.64 5.41
C PHE A 272 -0.90 15.32 6.16
N LYS A 273 -1.00 16.64 6.36
CA LYS A 273 -0.02 17.44 7.12
C LYS A 273 0.28 16.86 8.49
N THR A 274 -0.74 16.47 9.25
CA THR A 274 -0.55 15.89 10.59
C THR A 274 0.25 14.60 10.55
N SER A 275 -0.03 13.72 9.59
CA SER A 275 0.72 12.47 9.41
C SER A 275 2.14 12.71 8.90
N TYR A 276 2.33 13.70 8.01
CA TYR A 276 3.63 14.09 7.49
C TYR A 276 4.53 14.63 8.61
N GLU A 277 4.03 15.56 9.42
CA GLU A 277 4.76 16.14 10.56
C GLU A 277 5.09 15.07 11.61
N SER A 278 4.13 14.21 11.94
CA SER A 278 4.33 13.13 12.92
C SER A 278 5.39 12.13 12.45
N LEU A 279 5.36 11.76 11.17
CA LEU A 279 6.34 10.85 10.59
C LEU A 279 7.75 11.46 10.59
N LEU A 280 7.91 12.70 10.13
CA LEU A 280 9.22 13.35 10.06
C LEU A 280 9.80 13.68 11.45
N THR A 281 8.94 14.02 12.41
CA THR A 281 9.33 14.21 13.81
C THR A 281 9.95 12.94 14.40
N LEU A 282 9.53 11.75 13.94
CA LEU A 282 10.08 10.48 14.40
C LEU A 282 11.59 10.41 14.22
N HIS A 283 12.11 10.84 13.08
CA HIS A 283 13.56 10.84 12.82
C HIS A 283 14.30 11.75 13.81
N ARG A 284 13.79 12.97 14.05
CA ARG A 284 14.38 13.92 15.00
C ARG A 284 14.44 13.33 16.42
N ILE A 285 13.34 12.78 16.91
CA ILE A 285 13.29 12.25 18.30
C ILE A 285 14.13 10.98 18.46
N GLN A 286 14.28 10.19 17.40
CA GLN A 286 15.06 8.97 17.43
C GLN A 286 16.52 9.16 16.99
N PHE A 287 16.95 10.39 16.64
CA PHE A 287 18.24 10.65 16.02
C PHE A 287 19.43 10.05 16.79
N ASN A 288 19.43 10.18 18.12
CA ASN A 288 20.52 9.69 18.99
C ASN A 288 20.34 8.22 19.45
N THR A 289 19.38 7.49 18.87
CA THR A 289 19.14 6.07 19.15
C THR A 289 19.84 5.18 18.11
N PRO A 290 19.71 3.84 18.15
CA PRO A 290 20.42 2.97 17.21
C PRO A 290 20.01 3.11 15.73
N ILE A 291 19.10 4.01 15.35
CA ILE A 291 18.71 4.24 13.95
C ILE A 291 19.83 4.82 13.08
N HIS A 292 20.90 5.37 13.67
CA HIS A 292 22.13 5.80 12.98
C HIS A 292 23.35 4.94 13.37
N ARG A 293 23.09 3.77 13.96
CA ARG A 293 24.11 2.76 14.26
C ARG A 293 23.88 1.54 13.40
N ARG A 294 24.90 0.71 13.25
CA ARG A 294 24.90 -0.50 12.43
C ARG A 294 23.67 -1.38 12.63
N ASP A 295 23.18 -1.48 13.87
CA ASP A 295 22.08 -2.38 14.25
C ASP A 295 20.80 -2.09 13.47
N PHE A 296 20.43 -0.82 13.29
CA PHE A 296 19.16 -0.44 12.68
C PHE A 296 19.28 0.53 11.51
N PHE A 297 20.46 1.09 11.21
CA PHE A 297 20.63 2.12 10.18
C PHE A 297 19.93 1.79 8.85
N LEU A 298 20.32 0.70 8.21
CA LEU A 298 19.76 0.28 6.92
C LEU A 298 18.27 -0.13 7.00
N PRO A 299 17.87 -1.10 7.84
CA PRO A 299 16.48 -1.58 7.85
C PRO A 299 15.49 -0.53 8.38
N TRP A 300 15.89 0.33 9.32
CA TRP A 300 15.02 1.39 9.85
C TRP A 300 14.76 2.47 8.80
N HIS A 301 15.80 2.91 8.07
CA HIS A 301 15.62 3.89 7.00
C HIS A 301 14.82 3.32 5.81
N ARG A 302 14.98 2.02 5.48
CA ARG A 302 14.10 1.34 4.51
C ARG A 302 12.64 1.37 4.95
N TRP A 303 12.36 1.05 6.22
CA TRP A 303 11.01 1.16 6.79
C TRP A 303 10.50 2.61 6.75
N PHE A 304 11.35 3.59 7.07
CA PHE A 304 11.00 5.01 7.05
C PHE A 304 10.61 5.50 5.65
N ILE A 305 11.35 5.07 4.61
CA ILE A 305 10.99 5.32 3.20
C ILE A 305 9.63 4.69 2.88
N ILE A 306 9.36 3.47 3.34
CA ILE A 306 8.08 2.78 3.11
C ILE A 306 6.91 3.54 3.74
N GLU A 307 7.04 3.99 4.99
CA GLU A 307 5.98 4.77 5.65
C GLU A 307 5.75 6.12 4.99
N TYR A 308 6.82 6.80 4.57
CA TYR A 308 6.72 8.04 3.81
C TYR A 308 6.03 7.83 2.47
N GLU A 309 6.43 6.79 1.72
CA GLU A 309 5.79 6.44 0.47
C GLU A 309 4.32 6.03 0.66
N ASN A 310 3.99 5.29 1.72
CA ASN A 310 2.62 4.93 2.07
C ASN A 310 1.77 6.17 2.34
N LEU A 311 2.32 7.18 3.02
CA LEU A 311 1.66 8.46 3.23
C LEU A 311 1.40 9.19 1.92
N LEU A 312 2.41 9.35 1.05
CA LEU A 312 2.26 10.03 -0.24
C LEU A 312 1.25 9.30 -1.13
N ARG A 313 1.21 7.97 -1.09
CA ARG A 313 0.26 7.14 -1.85
C ARG A 313 -1.19 7.25 -1.36
N LYS A 314 -1.45 7.87 -0.21
CA LYS A 314 -2.81 8.27 0.20
C LYS A 314 -3.32 9.49 -0.55
N ILE A 315 -2.42 10.26 -1.18
CA ILE A 315 -2.73 11.45 -1.98
C ILE A 315 -2.78 11.05 -3.47
N ASP A 316 -1.70 10.45 -3.99
CA ASP A 316 -1.65 9.91 -5.35
C ASP A 316 -0.99 8.53 -5.31
N CYS A 317 -1.78 7.48 -5.57
CA CYS A 317 -1.29 6.11 -5.51
C CYS A 317 -0.24 5.77 -6.58
N ARG A 318 0.00 6.63 -7.58
CA ARG A 318 1.06 6.41 -8.58
C ARG A 318 2.43 6.82 -8.07
N VAL A 319 2.49 7.55 -6.96
CA VAL A 319 3.75 8.03 -6.39
C VAL A 319 4.54 6.88 -5.77
N THR A 320 5.82 6.87 -6.07
CA THR A 320 6.87 6.10 -5.40
C THR A 320 7.97 7.06 -4.99
N VAL A 321 8.72 6.73 -3.94
CA VAL A 321 9.89 7.52 -3.55
C VAL A 321 10.98 7.27 -4.58
N PRO A 322 11.39 8.29 -5.36
CA PRO A 322 12.51 8.16 -6.28
C PRO A 322 13.83 8.21 -5.49
N TYR A 323 14.92 7.95 -6.17
CA TYR A 323 16.25 8.08 -5.58
C TYR A 323 17.09 9.08 -6.37
N TRP A 324 18.06 9.70 -5.68
CA TRP A 324 19.04 10.59 -6.29
C TRP A 324 20.38 9.87 -6.37
N ASP A 325 20.73 9.41 -7.56
CA ASP A 325 22.04 8.81 -7.80
C ASP A 325 23.08 9.93 -8.00
N TRP A 326 23.56 10.46 -6.88
CA TRP A 326 24.61 11.48 -6.87
C TRP A 326 25.94 10.97 -7.45
N SER A 327 26.13 9.66 -7.57
CA SER A 327 27.37 9.06 -8.08
C SER A 327 27.55 9.27 -9.59
N LEU A 328 26.46 9.49 -10.32
CA LEU A 328 26.48 9.79 -11.76
C LEU A 328 27.07 11.16 -12.07
N VAL A 329 27.10 12.06 -11.08
CA VAL A 329 27.54 13.45 -11.18
C VAL A 329 28.48 13.83 -10.03
N GLY A 330 29.21 12.86 -9.47
CA GLY A 330 29.94 13.03 -8.20
C GLY A 330 30.92 14.21 -8.15
N ALA A 331 31.54 14.56 -9.28
CA ALA A 331 32.44 15.71 -9.36
C ALA A 331 31.72 17.07 -9.26
N SER A 332 30.43 17.14 -9.56
CA SER A 332 29.60 18.37 -9.56
C SER A 332 28.14 18.03 -9.26
N PRO A 333 27.81 17.52 -8.05
CA PRO A 333 26.48 16.96 -7.78
C PRO A 333 25.35 17.99 -7.85
N PHE A 334 25.68 19.27 -7.62
CA PHE A 334 24.75 20.39 -7.59
C PHE A 334 24.42 21.02 -8.95
N THR A 335 25.05 20.55 -10.03
CA THR A 335 24.76 21.03 -11.41
C THR A 335 23.74 20.15 -12.13
N SER A 336 23.32 19.03 -11.53
CA SER A 336 22.37 18.10 -12.12
C SER A 336 20.94 18.66 -12.19
N ASN A 337 20.13 18.12 -13.10
CA ASN A 337 18.72 18.47 -13.25
C ASN A 337 17.85 18.19 -12.00
N PHE A 338 18.40 17.47 -11.02
CA PHE A 338 17.79 17.32 -9.70
C PHE A 338 17.54 18.68 -9.02
N TRP A 339 18.52 19.60 -9.11
CA TRP A 339 18.49 20.91 -8.47
C TRP A 339 17.88 22.01 -9.34
N ASN A 340 17.19 21.64 -10.42
CA ASN A 340 16.50 22.57 -11.30
C ASN A 340 15.52 23.47 -10.50
N THR A 341 15.45 24.75 -10.87
CA THR A 341 14.66 25.78 -10.17
C THR A 341 13.20 25.86 -10.62
N GLY A 342 12.82 25.10 -11.65
CA GLY A 342 11.47 24.97 -12.15
C GLY A 342 10.62 23.95 -11.37
N ALA A 343 9.44 23.64 -11.89
CA ALA A 343 8.45 22.81 -11.21
C ALA A 343 8.87 21.33 -11.00
N SER A 344 9.88 20.86 -11.74
CA SER A 344 10.33 19.47 -11.75
C SER A 344 11.65 19.23 -11.02
N GLY A 345 12.13 20.17 -10.21
CA GLY A 345 13.37 20.05 -9.44
C GLY A 345 13.21 20.48 -7.99
N PHE A 346 14.30 20.40 -7.22
CA PHE A 346 14.30 20.68 -5.78
C PHE A 346 14.72 22.11 -5.42
N GLY A 347 14.98 22.97 -6.40
CA GLY A 347 15.54 24.31 -6.19
C GLY A 347 17.03 24.29 -5.87
N GLY A 348 17.70 25.43 -6.06
CA GLY A 348 19.15 25.56 -5.89
C GLY A 348 19.60 25.79 -4.45
N ASN A 349 20.77 26.42 -4.32
CA ASN A 349 21.42 26.72 -3.04
C ASN A 349 20.65 27.77 -2.22
N GLY A 350 20.95 27.84 -0.92
CA GLY A 350 20.50 28.90 -0.03
C GLY A 350 21.14 30.25 -0.35
N LYS A 351 20.45 31.35 -0.04
CA LYS A 351 21.00 32.71 -0.16
C LYS A 351 21.20 33.35 1.23
N PRO A 352 22.32 34.07 1.45
CA PRO A 352 22.50 34.92 2.63
C PRO A 352 21.52 36.11 2.67
N PRO A 353 21.18 36.64 3.86
CA PRO A 353 21.43 36.05 5.18
C PRO A 353 20.49 34.87 5.47
N GLY A 354 20.90 33.95 6.36
CA GLY A 354 20.04 32.85 6.85
C GLY A 354 19.97 31.59 5.97
N GLY A 355 20.52 31.62 4.75
CA GLY A 355 20.69 30.41 3.93
C GLY A 355 19.40 29.81 3.38
N CYS A 356 18.30 30.57 3.36
CA CYS A 356 17.02 30.10 2.83
C CYS A 356 17.12 29.80 1.33
N VAL A 357 16.51 28.68 0.91
CA VAL A 357 16.29 28.36 -0.50
C VAL A 357 15.24 29.30 -1.07
N ASN A 358 15.60 30.06 -2.11
CA ASN A 358 14.72 31.06 -2.74
C ASN A 358 14.24 30.68 -4.15
N THR A 359 14.54 29.47 -4.61
CA THR A 359 14.19 28.98 -5.95
C THR A 359 13.51 27.61 -5.88
N GLY A 360 12.81 27.21 -6.94
CA GLY A 360 12.15 25.91 -6.99
C GLY A 360 10.84 25.82 -6.18
N PRO A 361 10.23 24.64 -6.17
CA PRO A 361 8.91 24.40 -5.55
C PRO A 361 8.91 24.46 -4.02
N PHE A 362 10.09 24.28 -3.41
CA PHE A 362 10.32 24.24 -1.96
C PHE A 362 10.98 25.51 -1.41
N ARG A 363 10.94 26.62 -2.17
CA ARG A 363 11.47 27.90 -1.72
C ARG A 363 10.72 28.48 -0.52
N ALA A 364 11.36 29.41 0.18
CA ALA A 364 10.75 30.22 1.23
C ALA A 364 9.40 30.82 0.78
N GLY A 365 8.41 30.75 1.66
CA GLY A 365 7.03 31.19 1.38
C GLY A 365 6.19 30.21 0.55
N GLN A 366 6.76 29.11 0.06
CA GLN A 366 6.04 28.04 -0.67
C GLN A 366 6.13 26.68 0.00
N PHE A 367 7.12 26.50 0.88
CA PHE A 367 7.33 25.34 1.71
C PHE A 367 7.93 25.80 3.04
N SER A 368 7.58 25.07 4.10
CA SER A 368 8.08 25.28 5.45
C SER A 368 8.51 23.93 6.01
N LEU A 369 9.56 23.95 6.83
CA LEU A 369 9.94 22.79 7.62
C LEU A 369 8.79 22.39 8.57
N VAL A 370 8.80 21.14 9.03
CA VAL A 370 7.83 20.69 10.04
C VAL A 370 8.00 21.50 11.34
N ALA A 371 6.95 21.62 12.13
CA ALA A 371 6.97 22.42 13.36
C ALA A 371 8.07 21.98 14.35
N SER A 372 8.37 20.69 14.44
CA SER A 372 9.45 20.14 15.28
C SER A 372 10.86 20.56 14.84
N ALA A 373 11.01 21.02 13.60
CA ALA A 373 12.22 21.61 13.03
C ALA A 373 12.15 23.16 12.98
N GLY A 374 11.21 23.77 13.71
CA GLY A 374 11.09 25.23 13.85
C GLY A 374 10.18 25.93 12.83
N GLY A 375 9.59 25.22 11.86
CA GLY A 375 8.59 25.80 10.94
C GLY A 375 9.10 26.82 9.90
N GLY A 376 10.41 27.07 9.88
CA GLY A 376 11.06 28.06 9.01
C GLY A 376 11.24 27.62 7.56
N CYS A 377 12.07 28.38 6.83
CA CYS A 377 12.45 28.05 5.45
C CYS A 377 13.38 26.82 5.41
N LEU A 378 13.38 26.11 4.28
CA LEU A 378 14.43 25.15 3.96
C LEU A 378 15.76 25.89 3.76
N THR A 379 16.84 25.42 4.39
CA THR A 379 18.19 25.99 4.26
C THR A 379 19.16 25.02 3.61
N ARG A 380 20.08 25.55 2.79
CA ARG A 380 21.13 24.78 2.10
C ARG A 380 22.40 25.62 1.96
N ASN A 381 23.55 24.95 1.87
CA ASN A 381 24.83 25.58 1.57
C ASN A 381 25.74 24.59 0.81
N PHE A 382 25.40 24.36 -0.46
CA PHE A 382 26.06 23.41 -1.34
C PHE A 382 27.58 23.61 -1.38
N LYS A 383 28.32 22.54 -1.12
CA LYS A 383 29.79 22.51 -1.09
C LYS A 383 30.33 21.13 -1.41
N GLY A 384 31.59 20.99 -1.79
CA GLY A 384 32.24 19.68 -1.93
C GLY A 384 31.79 18.85 -3.13
N ARG A 385 32.11 17.55 -3.06
CA ARG A 385 31.88 16.52 -4.09
C ARG A 385 31.22 15.31 -3.47
N ALA A 386 30.58 14.48 -4.28
CA ALA A 386 30.07 13.18 -3.87
C ALA A 386 30.96 12.04 -4.40
N PRO A 387 30.99 10.86 -3.76
CA PRO A 387 31.63 9.68 -4.34
C PRO A 387 31.04 9.37 -5.72
N ASP A 388 31.87 8.89 -6.64
CA ASP A 388 31.44 8.60 -8.01
C ASP A 388 30.94 7.16 -8.17
N ALA A 389 30.48 6.83 -9.38
CA ALA A 389 29.93 5.51 -9.67
C ALA A 389 30.97 4.38 -9.54
N VAL A 390 32.28 4.68 -9.66
CA VAL A 390 33.37 3.71 -9.42
C VAL A 390 33.49 3.43 -7.93
N ALA A 391 33.42 4.46 -7.08
CA ALA A 391 33.41 4.29 -5.62
C ALA A 391 32.21 3.43 -5.17
N VAL A 392 31.04 3.60 -5.78
CA VAL A 392 29.87 2.72 -5.54
C VAL A 392 30.17 1.29 -5.98
N ALA A 393 30.75 1.07 -7.16
CA ALA A 393 31.08 -0.28 -7.64
C ALA A 393 32.05 -1.00 -6.68
N ILE A 394 33.10 -0.32 -6.22
CA ILE A 394 34.05 -0.85 -5.22
C ILE A 394 33.35 -1.21 -3.91
N LEU A 395 32.42 -0.37 -3.44
CA LEU A 395 31.65 -0.66 -2.23
C LEU A 395 30.83 -1.96 -2.36
N LEU A 396 30.29 -2.23 -3.55
CA LEU A 396 29.50 -3.43 -3.83
C LEU A 396 30.33 -4.74 -3.83
N THR A 397 31.65 -4.67 -3.95
CA THR A 397 32.52 -5.87 -3.93
C THR A 397 32.77 -6.42 -2.52
N ILE A 398 32.36 -5.70 -1.47
CA ILE A 398 32.57 -6.13 -0.08
C ILE A 398 31.72 -7.38 0.21
N THR A 399 32.34 -8.45 0.69
CA THR A 399 31.67 -9.73 0.95
C THR A 399 30.74 -9.67 2.17
N PRO A 400 29.75 -10.59 2.29
CA PRO A 400 28.80 -10.56 3.41
C PRO A 400 29.45 -10.90 4.76
N ALA A 401 30.60 -11.58 4.75
CA ALA A 401 31.41 -11.80 5.95
C ALA A 401 31.97 -10.47 6.52
N ASN A 402 32.22 -9.49 5.65
CA ASN A 402 32.74 -8.17 5.99
C ASN A 402 31.64 -7.11 6.05
N PHE A 403 30.41 -7.48 6.41
CA PHE A 403 29.27 -6.57 6.46
C PHE A 403 29.55 -5.29 7.28
N PHE A 404 30.33 -5.38 8.35
CA PHE A 404 30.72 -4.18 9.12
C PHE A 404 31.47 -3.14 8.27
N GLN A 405 32.38 -3.58 7.39
CA GLN A 405 33.12 -2.67 6.51
C GLN A 405 32.18 -2.03 5.48
N PHE A 406 31.28 -2.83 4.90
CA PHE A 406 30.25 -2.32 3.99
C PHE A 406 29.36 -1.27 4.67
N GLU A 407 28.82 -1.58 5.85
CA GLU A 407 27.93 -0.68 6.57
C GLU A 407 28.63 0.61 7.00
N ALA A 408 29.86 0.52 7.52
CA ALA A 408 30.61 1.70 7.95
C ALA A 408 30.96 2.61 6.77
N ALA A 409 31.37 2.03 5.63
CA ALA A 409 31.66 2.79 4.41
C ALA A 409 30.39 3.41 3.82
N LEU A 410 29.26 2.68 3.80
CA LEU A 410 27.99 3.20 3.31
C LEU A 410 27.45 4.31 4.22
N ARG A 411 27.55 4.18 5.55
CA ARG A 411 27.00 5.16 6.50
C ARG A 411 27.82 6.45 6.58
N GLY A 412 29.16 6.36 6.57
CA GLY A 412 30.00 7.55 6.64
C GLY A 412 30.09 8.27 5.27
N PRO A 413 31.07 7.91 4.41
CA PRO A 413 31.31 8.63 3.16
C PRO A 413 30.13 8.70 2.17
N PHE A 414 29.25 7.69 2.15
CA PHE A 414 28.14 7.63 1.19
C PHE A 414 26.82 8.15 1.78
N HIS A 415 26.77 8.50 3.08
CA HIS A 415 25.56 8.99 3.72
C HIS A 415 25.79 10.26 4.55
N ASP A 416 26.65 10.22 5.57
CA ASP A 416 26.91 11.36 6.47
C ASP A 416 27.53 12.54 5.68
N ASP A 417 28.52 12.25 4.83
CA ASP A 417 29.17 13.28 4.01
C ASP A 417 28.17 13.89 3.00
N ILE A 418 27.28 13.08 2.43
CA ILE A 418 26.27 13.55 1.48
C ILE A 418 25.28 14.53 2.13
N HIS A 419 24.84 14.24 3.37
CA HIS A 419 24.05 15.20 4.15
C HIS A 419 24.79 16.52 4.32
N CYS A 420 26.09 16.46 4.61
CA CYS A 420 26.89 17.63 4.94
C CYS A 420 27.50 18.39 3.77
N ILE A 421 27.53 17.82 2.56
CA ILE A 421 27.80 18.59 1.32
C ILE A 421 26.58 19.38 0.84
N ILE A 422 25.35 18.91 1.13
CA ILE A 422 24.12 19.70 0.92
C ILE A 422 24.05 20.83 1.95
N ASP A 423 24.46 20.52 3.19
CA ASP A 423 24.56 21.43 4.33
C ASP A 423 23.19 22.04 4.71
N GLY A 424 23.17 23.02 5.61
CA GLY A 424 21.94 23.63 6.09
C GLY A 424 21.06 22.61 6.79
N THR A 425 19.79 22.50 6.41
CA THR A 425 18.83 21.59 7.05
C THR A 425 19.29 20.13 6.98
N MET A 426 19.91 19.71 5.86
CA MET A 426 20.35 18.33 5.65
C MET A 426 21.51 17.89 6.56
N CYS A 427 22.35 18.80 7.03
CA CYS A 427 23.47 18.47 7.95
C CYS A 427 23.09 18.69 9.42
N THR A 428 21.85 18.36 9.80
CA THR A 428 21.34 18.51 11.17
C THR A 428 20.44 17.33 11.55
N ILE A 429 20.04 17.27 12.82
CA ILE A 429 19.04 16.30 13.29
C ILE A 429 17.66 16.45 12.61
N ASP A 430 17.43 17.59 11.95
CA ASP A 430 16.20 17.94 11.23
C ASP A 430 16.21 17.53 9.75
N ALA A 431 17.24 16.81 9.28
CA ALA A 431 17.44 16.46 7.88
C ALA A 431 16.20 15.86 7.20
N ALA A 432 15.42 15.02 7.90
CA ALA A 432 14.19 14.43 7.37
C ALA A 432 13.12 15.46 6.96
N SER A 433 13.22 16.69 7.44
CA SER A 433 12.34 17.81 7.07
C SER A 433 12.66 18.40 5.70
N ALA A 434 13.86 18.13 5.16
CA ALA A 434 14.25 18.54 3.82
C ALA A 434 13.68 17.54 2.79
N PRO A 435 12.99 18.01 1.72
CA PRO A 435 12.37 17.13 0.72
C PRO A 435 13.35 16.18 0.02
N GLU A 436 14.61 16.58 -0.15
CA GLU A 436 15.69 15.78 -0.75
C GLU A 436 16.14 14.58 0.11
N PHE A 437 15.84 14.56 1.42
CA PHE A 437 16.24 13.51 2.35
C PHE A 437 15.86 12.11 1.85
N PHE A 438 14.60 11.94 1.44
CA PHE A 438 14.09 10.63 1.02
C PHE A 438 14.66 10.18 -0.34
N LEU A 439 15.18 11.09 -1.15
CA LEU A 439 15.81 10.77 -2.42
C LEU A 439 17.25 10.34 -2.21
N HIS A 440 17.96 11.01 -1.30
CA HIS A 440 19.27 10.57 -0.81
C HIS A 440 19.19 9.18 -0.15
N HIS A 441 18.32 9.03 0.85
CA HIS A 441 18.09 7.73 1.51
C HIS A 441 17.54 6.68 0.56
N GLY A 442 16.79 7.09 -0.46
CA GLY A 442 16.38 6.21 -1.57
C GLY A 442 17.57 5.60 -2.30
N PHE A 443 18.66 6.35 -2.49
CA PHE A 443 19.87 5.85 -3.16
C PHE A 443 20.76 5.04 -2.21
N VAL A 444 20.88 5.45 -0.94
CA VAL A 444 21.52 4.62 0.11
C VAL A 444 20.85 3.23 0.19
N ASP A 445 19.52 3.20 0.20
CA ASP A 445 18.74 1.95 0.21
C ASP A 445 18.87 1.17 -1.11
N LYS A 446 19.05 1.85 -2.25
CA LYS A 446 19.38 1.20 -3.53
C LYS A 446 20.75 0.52 -3.48
N ILE A 447 21.79 1.20 -2.99
CA ILE A 447 23.15 0.62 -2.86
C ILE A 447 23.08 -0.63 -1.98
N TRP A 448 22.39 -0.55 -0.83
CA TRP A 448 22.17 -1.73 0.00
C TRP A 448 21.39 -2.82 -0.72
N SER A 449 20.33 -2.48 -1.45
CA SER A 449 19.58 -3.46 -2.26
C SER A 449 20.45 -4.11 -3.33
N ASP A 450 21.33 -3.38 -4.00
CA ASP A 450 22.20 -3.93 -5.04
C ASP A 450 23.27 -4.84 -4.43
N TRP A 451 23.81 -4.47 -3.27
CA TRP A 451 24.68 -5.34 -2.48
C TRP A 451 23.96 -6.64 -2.05
N GLN A 452 22.70 -6.54 -1.59
CA GLN A 452 21.89 -7.70 -1.21
C GLN A 452 21.62 -8.66 -2.39
N LYS A 453 21.50 -8.15 -3.63
CA LYS A 453 21.25 -8.97 -4.83
C LYS A 453 22.45 -9.85 -5.22
N MET A 454 23.64 -9.59 -4.70
CA MET A 454 24.86 -10.32 -5.09
C MET A 454 24.81 -11.80 -4.70
N SER A 455 24.20 -12.15 -3.56
CA SER A 455 23.87 -13.54 -3.22
C SER A 455 22.89 -13.63 -2.06
N ASN A 456 22.32 -14.82 -1.82
CA ASN A 456 21.46 -15.07 -0.65
C ASN A 456 22.14 -14.75 0.69
N ALA A 457 23.47 -14.93 0.79
CA ALA A 457 24.23 -14.60 2.00
C ALA A 457 24.36 -13.08 2.23
N HIS A 458 24.30 -12.27 1.15
CA HIS A 458 24.19 -10.81 1.27
C HIS A 458 22.78 -10.43 1.69
N GLN A 459 21.76 -10.94 0.98
CA GLN A 459 20.36 -10.60 1.26
C GLN A 459 19.95 -10.94 2.70
N PHE A 460 20.22 -12.17 3.14
CA PHE A 460 19.89 -12.68 4.46
C PHE A 460 21.12 -12.73 5.38
N ASN A 461 21.90 -11.65 5.36
CA ASN A 461 23.09 -11.54 6.20
C ASN A 461 22.74 -11.87 7.67
N THR A 462 23.54 -12.74 8.28
CA THR A 462 23.28 -13.29 9.62
C THR A 462 23.17 -12.20 10.69
N PHE A 463 23.84 -11.05 10.50
CA PHE A 463 23.75 -9.89 11.39
C PHE A 463 22.30 -9.41 11.58
N PHE A 464 21.57 -9.17 10.49
CA PHE A 464 20.19 -8.71 10.57
C PHE A 464 19.20 -9.86 10.76
N GLN A 465 19.46 -11.01 10.14
CA GLN A 465 18.57 -12.17 10.20
C GLN A 465 18.33 -12.64 11.64
N ASN A 466 19.40 -12.64 12.44
CA ASN A 466 19.38 -13.13 13.82
C ASN A 466 19.23 -12.02 14.86
N HIS A 467 19.03 -10.77 14.43
CA HIS A 467 18.97 -9.64 15.35
C HIS A 467 17.79 -9.77 16.35
N PRO A 468 18.04 -9.76 17.67
CA PRO A 468 17.04 -10.12 18.67
C PRO A 468 16.10 -8.96 19.04
N SER A 469 16.46 -7.73 18.70
CA SER A 469 15.71 -6.53 19.10
C SER A 469 14.76 -6.05 18.00
N ILE A 470 13.63 -5.51 18.44
CA ILE A 470 12.72 -4.72 17.60
C ILE A 470 13.39 -3.36 17.31
N MET A 471 13.28 -2.88 16.07
CA MET A 471 13.83 -1.58 15.69
C MET A 471 13.03 -0.46 16.36
N THR A 472 13.74 0.57 16.80
CA THR A 472 13.21 1.69 17.56
C THR A 472 11.93 2.28 16.96
N SER A 473 10.88 2.39 17.78
CA SER A 473 9.57 2.95 17.39
C SER A 473 8.85 2.26 16.22
N THR A 474 9.22 1.00 15.94
CA THR A 474 8.53 0.14 14.97
C THR A 474 8.04 -1.13 15.67
N PRO A 475 7.10 -1.88 15.09
CA PRO A 475 6.79 -3.25 15.54
C PRO A 475 7.71 -4.30 14.92
N TYR A 476 8.74 -3.91 14.15
CA TYR A 476 9.49 -4.79 13.27
C TYR A 476 10.92 -5.03 13.73
N ARG A 477 11.45 -6.21 13.41
CA ARG A 477 12.86 -6.57 13.49
C ARG A 477 13.54 -6.33 12.14
N PRO A 478 14.87 -6.13 12.10
CA PRO A 478 15.62 -5.96 10.86
C PRO A 478 15.31 -6.99 9.77
N ARG A 479 15.18 -8.27 10.15
CA ARG A 479 14.90 -9.39 9.24
C ARG A 479 13.66 -9.22 8.36
N GLU A 480 12.66 -8.46 8.83
CA GLU A 480 11.40 -8.25 8.08
C GLU A 480 11.56 -7.25 6.92
N LEU A 481 12.68 -6.52 6.88
CA LEU A 481 12.97 -5.49 5.87
C LEU A 481 14.06 -5.93 4.88
N LEU A 482 14.56 -7.16 4.98
CA LEU A 482 15.65 -7.66 4.11
C LEU A 482 15.20 -7.98 2.68
N ASP A 483 13.96 -8.41 2.48
CA ASP A 483 13.44 -8.84 1.19
C ASP A 483 12.51 -7.78 0.59
N LEU A 484 13.01 -7.00 -0.39
CA LEU A 484 12.23 -5.98 -1.06
C LEU A 484 10.98 -6.51 -1.77
N SER A 485 10.90 -7.81 -2.06
CA SER A 485 9.72 -8.44 -2.66
C SER A 485 8.60 -8.70 -1.65
N ASN A 486 8.91 -8.67 -0.35
CA ASN A 486 7.98 -8.95 0.73
C ASN A 486 8.31 -8.13 1.99
N GLN A 487 8.09 -6.82 1.88
CA GLN A 487 8.21 -5.88 2.99
C GLN A 487 6.92 -5.83 3.82
N PRO A 488 6.95 -5.27 5.05
CA PRO A 488 5.78 -5.12 5.89
C PRO A 488 4.61 -4.44 5.16
N GLY A 489 3.39 -4.92 5.44
CA GLY A 489 2.19 -4.47 4.72
C GLY A 489 2.03 -5.08 3.32
N CYS A 490 2.70 -6.20 3.03
CA CYS A 490 2.70 -6.87 1.72
C CYS A 490 3.16 -5.94 0.59
N ILE A 491 4.18 -5.13 0.89
CA ILE A 491 4.72 -4.18 -0.07
C ILE A 491 5.85 -4.88 -0.82
N CYS A 492 5.76 -4.86 -2.15
CA CYS A 492 6.92 -5.10 -3.00
C CYS A 492 7.45 -3.76 -3.51
N ALA A 493 8.76 -3.56 -3.47
CA ALA A 493 9.45 -2.44 -4.08
C ALA A 493 10.59 -2.93 -4.97
N GLU A 494 10.93 -2.13 -5.96
CA GLU A 494 12.03 -2.42 -6.89
C GLU A 494 12.71 -1.12 -7.28
N TYR A 495 14.04 -1.15 -7.27
CA TYR A 495 14.86 -0.09 -7.83
C TYR A 495 15.08 -0.32 -9.31
N VAL A 496 14.63 0.62 -10.13
CA VAL A 496 14.91 0.66 -11.57
C VAL A 496 16.28 1.27 -11.75
N ASP A 497 17.20 0.57 -12.41
CA ASP A 497 18.53 1.10 -12.71
C ASP A 497 18.49 2.34 -13.60
N PRO A 498 19.43 3.28 -13.42
CA PRO A 498 19.46 4.49 -14.21
C PRO A 498 19.90 4.20 -15.66
N LYS A 499 19.39 5.01 -16.60
CA LYS A 499 19.68 4.93 -18.04
C LYS A 499 21.04 5.54 -18.41
N SER A 500 21.69 6.20 -17.45
CA SER A 500 22.99 6.84 -17.59
C SER A 500 24.03 5.92 -18.23
N SER A 501 24.82 6.45 -19.17
CA SER A 501 25.96 5.73 -19.74
C SER A 501 27.06 5.48 -18.69
N VAL A 502 27.23 6.41 -17.73
CA VAL A 502 28.19 6.27 -16.62
C VAL A 502 27.87 5.02 -15.80
N TYR A 503 26.61 4.87 -15.40
CA TYR A 503 26.15 3.68 -14.66
C TYR A 503 26.39 2.39 -15.45
N ARG A 504 26.04 2.38 -16.75
CA ARG A 504 26.25 1.20 -17.60
C ARG A 504 27.73 0.84 -17.78
N ALA A 505 28.62 1.83 -17.81
CA ALA A 505 30.06 1.61 -17.97
C ALA A 505 30.70 0.96 -16.74
N VAL A 506 30.14 1.19 -15.54
CA VAL A 506 30.68 0.64 -14.29
C VAL A 506 29.90 -0.58 -13.78
N LYS A 507 28.75 -0.89 -14.37
CA LYS A 507 27.92 -2.01 -13.92
C LYS A 507 28.63 -3.34 -14.20
N GLY A 508 28.97 -4.06 -13.12
CA GLY A 508 29.65 -5.35 -13.20
C GLY A 508 31.18 -5.28 -13.16
N LEU A 509 31.75 -4.08 -12.96
CA LEU A 509 33.05 -3.93 -12.31
C LEU A 509 32.96 -4.45 -10.87
#